data_AF-A0A0R1JB56-F1
#
_entry.id   AF-A0A0R1JB56-F1
#
_cell.length_a   1.000
_cell.length_b   1.000
_cell.length_c   1.000
_cell.angle_alpha   90.00
_cell.angle_beta   90.00
_cell.angle_gamma   90.00
#
_symmetry.space_group_name_H-M   'P 1'
#
loop_
_entity.id
_entity.type
_entity.pdbx_description
1 polymer ?
#
loop_
_entity_poly.entity_id
_entity_poly.type
_entity_poly.pdbx_seq_one_letter_code
_entity_poly.pdbx_strand_id
1 'polypeptide(L)'
;MINFLNQHGSELIIKTWEQIYISALALFLGILVAVPLGIILTRYEKTAKYVMSISSMLQTIPSLALLTLMIPIFGIGKLPSIVALFIYSLLPILRNTYIGMNKVNKNLIDAAKGLGMTTAQSIFKVEIPMAMPIIMAGVRLSAVYVISWSTLASYIGAGGLGDFIFNGLNLYNPALIIGGTIPVSILAILTDYLLGKFEKKVTPVTKSGVKK
;
A
#
# COMPACT_ATOMS: atom_id res chain seq x y z
N MET A 1 6.17 -22.87 21.64
CA MET A 1 6.68 -22.32 20.36
C MET A 1 7.50 -23.34 19.57
N ILE A 2 8.47 -24.03 20.17
CA ILE A 2 9.26 -25.08 19.47
C ILE A 2 8.36 -26.19 18.90
N ASN A 3 7.40 -26.69 19.68
CA ASN A 3 6.43 -27.69 19.19
C ASN A 3 5.54 -27.17 18.05
N PHE A 4 5.16 -25.89 18.08
CA PHE A 4 4.39 -25.26 17.01
C PHE A 4 5.20 -25.21 15.71
N LEU A 5 6.47 -24.82 15.78
CA LEU A 5 7.36 -24.77 14.61
C LEU A 5 7.61 -26.17 14.03
N ASN A 6 7.76 -27.19 14.88
CA ASN A 6 7.91 -28.57 14.41
C ASN A 6 6.65 -29.10 13.72
N GLN A 7 5.47 -28.66 14.13
CA GLN A 7 4.18 -29.12 13.59
C GLN A 7 3.73 -28.32 12.36
N HIS A 8 3.95 -27.01 12.36
CA HIS A 8 3.39 -26.08 11.37
C HIS A 8 4.45 -25.32 10.56
N GLY A 9 5.75 -25.61 10.73
CA GLY A 9 6.82 -24.83 10.11
C GLY A 9 6.76 -24.79 8.57
N SER A 10 6.46 -25.91 7.93
CA SER A 10 6.30 -25.99 6.47
C SER A 10 5.08 -25.19 5.99
N GLU A 11 3.95 -25.35 6.66
CA GLU A 11 2.72 -24.62 6.39
C GLU A 11 2.91 -23.11 6.59
N LEU A 12 3.63 -22.71 7.64
CA LEU A 12 3.92 -21.31 7.94
C LEU A 12 4.64 -20.60 6.78
N ILE A 13 5.59 -21.27 6.13
CA ILE A 13 6.30 -20.74 4.96
C ILE A 13 5.34 -20.54 3.79
N ILE A 14 4.50 -21.55 3.50
CA ILE A 14 3.50 -21.49 2.42
C ILE A 14 2.53 -20.33 2.68
N LYS A 15 1.98 -20.24 3.89
CA LYS A 15 1.06 -19.16 4.28
C LYS A 15 1.73 -17.79 4.26
N THR A 16 3.00 -17.69 4.63
CA THR A 16 3.76 -16.44 4.48
C THR A 16 3.86 -16.03 3.02
N TRP A 17 4.15 -16.98 2.12
CA TRP A 17 4.22 -16.70 0.69
C TRP A 17 2.88 -16.27 0.11
N GLU A 18 1.78 -16.92 0.49
CA GLU A 18 0.43 -16.50 0.09
C GLU A 18 0.11 -15.08 0.54
N GLN A 19 0.43 -14.74 1.79
CA GLN A 19 0.24 -13.40 2.34
C GLN A 19 1.01 -12.36 1.51
N ILE A 20 2.28 -12.63 1.22
CA ILE A 20 3.15 -11.75 0.43
C ILE A 20 2.58 -11.59 -0.98
N TYR A 21 2.21 -12.67 -1.65
CA TYR A 21 1.67 -12.65 -3.01
C TYR A 21 0.40 -11.79 -3.11
N ILE A 22 -0.58 -12.04 -2.24
CA ILE A 22 -1.85 -11.30 -2.22
C ILE A 22 -1.60 -9.82 -1.96
N SER A 23 -0.77 -9.51 -0.95
CA SER A 23 -0.49 -8.14 -0.55
C SER A 23 0.29 -7.38 -1.62
N ALA A 24 1.35 -7.99 -2.16
CA ALA A 24 2.22 -7.37 -3.14
C ALA A 24 1.47 -7.10 -4.44
N LEU A 25 0.64 -8.04 -4.90
CA LEU A 25 -0.14 -7.86 -6.12
C LEU A 25 -1.18 -6.74 -5.97
N ALA A 26 -1.92 -6.73 -4.86
CA ALA A 26 -2.90 -5.66 -4.57
C ALA A 26 -2.23 -4.28 -4.49
N LEU A 27 -1.10 -4.18 -3.79
CA LEU A 27 -0.34 -2.95 -3.68
C LEU A 27 0.23 -2.51 -5.04
N PHE A 28 0.79 -3.43 -5.82
CA PHE A 28 1.34 -3.14 -7.15
C PHE A 28 0.28 -2.56 -8.08
N LEU A 29 -0.90 -3.19 -8.15
CA LEU A 29 -2.03 -2.66 -8.91
C LEU A 29 -2.45 -1.28 -8.39
N GLY A 30 -2.45 -1.10 -7.06
CA GLY A 30 -2.75 0.17 -6.41
C GLY A 30 -1.81 1.28 -6.85
N ILE A 31 -0.50 1.04 -6.85
CA ILE A 31 0.52 1.97 -7.32
C ILE A 31 0.32 2.30 -8.80
N LEU A 32 0.11 1.26 -9.62
CA LEU A 32 -0.05 1.37 -11.07
C LEU A 32 -1.23 2.28 -11.46
N VAL A 33 -2.29 2.30 -10.66
CA VAL A 33 -3.47 3.13 -10.91
C VAL A 33 -3.41 4.47 -10.18
N ALA A 34 -3.12 4.46 -8.88
CA ALA A 34 -3.23 5.64 -8.03
C ALA A 34 -2.13 6.68 -8.27
N VAL A 35 -0.91 6.26 -8.62
CA VAL A 35 0.17 7.22 -8.90
C VAL A 35 -0.11 8.01 -10.20
N PRO A 36 -0.37 7.38 -11.36
CA PRO A 36 -0.72 8.13 -12.56
C PRO A 36 -1.97 8.99 -12.38
N LEU A 37 -3.02 8.43 -11.74
CA LEU A 37 -4.24 9.19 -11.47
C LEU A 37 -3.97 10.40 -10.56
N GLY A 38 -3.17 10.24 -9.52
CA GLY A 38 -2.80 11.32 -8.61
C GLY A 38 -2.02 12.44 -9.30
N ILE A 39 -1.12 12.09 -10.22
CA ILE A 39 -0.38 13.04 -11.05
C ILE A 39 -1.35 13.81 -11.96
N ILE A 40 -2.23 13.10 -12.69
CA ILE A 40 -3.20 13.72 -13.62
C ILE A 40 -4.13 14.68 -12.88
N LEU A 41 -4.64 14.29 -11.71
CA LEU A 41 -5.57 15.10 -10.92
C LEU A 41 -4.98 16.43 -10.44
N THR A 42 -3.65 16.58 -10.38
CA THR A 42 -3.02 17.87 -10.04
C THR A 42 -3.32 18.97 -11.06
N ARG A 43 -3.75 18.61 -12.28
CA ARG A 43 -4.16 19.54 -13.33
C ARG A 43 -5.66 19.87 -13.31
N TYR A 44 -6.44 19.16 -12.49
CA TYR A 44 -7.91 19.25 -12.44
C TYR A 44 -8.40 19.36 -10.99
N GLU A 45 -8.13 20.48 -10.32
CA GLU A 45 -8.40 20.65 -8.88
C GLU A 45 -9.84 20.34 -8.45
N LYS A 46 -10.84 20.73 -9.26
CA LYS A 46 -12.25 20.41 -8.97
C LYS A 46 -12.48 18.90 -8.98
N THR A 47 -12.05 18.23 -10.05
CA THR A 47 -12.13 16.77 -10.19
C THR A 47 -11.37 16.06 -9.07
N ALA A 48 -10.21 16.58 -8.67
CA ALA A 48 -9.42 16.04 -7.58
C ALA A 48 -10.20 16.01 -6.26
N LYS A 49 -10.92 17.08 -5.92
CA LYS A 49 -11.78 17.12 -4.73
C LYS A 49 -12.85 16.03 -4.74
N TYR A 50 -13.52 15.84 -5.88
CA TYR A 50 -14.54 14.79 -6.02
C TYR A 50 -13.95 13.38 -5.90
N VAL A 51 -12.87 13.09 -6.65
CA VAL A 51 -12.23 11.75 -6.61
C VAL A 51 -11.71 11.44 -5.20
N MET A 52 -11.14 12.42 -4.52
CA MET A 52 -10.66 12.27 -3.15
C MET A 52 -11.79 12.05 -2.16
N SER A 53 -12.93 12.72 -2.33
CA SER A 53 -14.13 12.52 -1.52
C SER A 53 -14.70 11.12 -1.71
N ILE A 54 -14.87 10.66 -2.95
CA ILE A 54 -15.34 9.30 -3.27
C ILE A 54 -14.37 8.26 -2.68
N SER A 55 -13.06 8.45 -2.90
CA SER A 55 -12.04 7.54 -2.39
C SER A 55 -12.03 7.50 -0.85
N SER A 56 -12.26 8.64 -0.18
CA SER A 56 -12.44 8.69 1.28
C SER A 56 -13.69 7.94 1.74
N MET A 57 -14.82 8.07 1.04
CA MET A 57 -16.03 7.31 1.36
C MET A 57 -15.80 5.80 1.25
N LEU A 58 -15.12 5.33 0.19
CA LEU A 58 -14.78 3.91 0.04
C LEU A 58 -13.94 3.38 1.21
N GLN A 59 -13.03 4.19 1.76
CA GLN A 59 -12.24 3.80 2.94
C GLN A 59 -13.02 3.76 4.25
N THR A 60 -14.17 4.43 4.35
CA THR A 60 -14.98 4.37 5.57
C THR A 60 -15.69 3.03 5.73
N ILE A 61 -15.80 2.24 4.65
CA ILE A 61 -16.33 0.89 4.70
C ILE A 61 -15.37 0.05 5.57
N PRO A 62 -15.87 -0.67 6.60
CA PRO A 62 -15.03 -1.56 7.40
C PRO A 62 -14.35 -2.62 6.53
N SER A 63 -13.06 -2.88 6.77
CA SER A 63 -12.25 -3.78 5.93
C SER A 63 -12.84 -5.19 5.80
N LEU A 64 -13.31 -5.75 6.91
CA LEU A 64 -13.98 -7.05 6.90
C LEU A 64 -15.29 -7.03 6.10
N ALA A 65 -16.06 -5.93 6.18
CA ALA A 65 -17.32 -5.80 5.43
C ALA A 65 -17.08 -5.67 3.93
N LEU A 66 -16.05 -4.93 3.50
CA LEU A 66 -15.70 -4.88 2.07
C LEU A 66 -15.24 -6.25 1.57
N LEU A 67 -14.43 -6.97 2.36
CA LEU A 67 -13.98 -8.32 2.01
C LEU A 67 -15.17 -9.28 1.84
N THR A 68 -16.12 -9.30 2.77
CA THR A 68 -17.30 -10.17 2.67
C THR A 68 -18.23 -9.76 1.53
N LEU A 69 -18.34 -8.45 1.21
CA LEU A 69 -19.08 -7.96 0.05
C LEU A 69 -18.50 -8.42 -1.30
N MET A 70 -17.22 -8.78 -1.36
CA MET A 70 -16.64 -9.31 -2.60
C MET A 70 -17.10 -10.74 -2.91
N ILE A 71 -17.57 -11.51 -1.91
CA ILE A 71 -18.01 -12.91 -2.10
C ILE A 71 -19.15 -13.04 -3.12
N PRO A 72 -20.29 -12.32 -3.02
CA PRO A 72 -21.35 -12.44 -4.01
C PRO A 72 -20.96 -11.97 -5.42
N ILE A 73 -19.89 -11.17 -5.55
CA ILE A 73 -19.47 -10.58 -6.82
C ILE A 73 -18.42 -11.45 -7.53
N PHE A 74 -17.41 -11.93 -6.78
CA PHE A 74 -16.22 -12.59 -7.31
C PHE A 74 -16.03 -14.02 -6.78
N GLY A 75 -16.89 -14.49 -5.87
CA GLY A 75 -16.77 -15.77 -5.19
C GLY A 75 -15.79 -15.73 -4.02
N ILE A 76 -15.35 -16.91 -3.58
CA ILE A 76 -14.42 -17.13 -2.47
C ILE A 76 -13.00 -17.30 -3.04
N GLY A 77 -11.98 -16.79 -2.36
CA GLY A 77 -10.58 -17.05 -2.72
C GLY A 77 -9.69 -15.81 -2.75
N LYS A 78 -8.57 -15.92 -3.47
CA LYS A 78 -7.54 -14.86 -3.54
C LYS A 78 -7.99 -13.63 -4.35
N LEU A 79 -8.72 -13.85 -5.44
CA LEU A 79 -9.19 -12.78 -6.33
C LEU A 79 -10.03 -11.71 -5.61
N PRO A 80 -11.14 -12.04 -4.91
CA PRO A 80 -11.94 -11.04 -4.19
C PRO A 80 -11.09 -10.24 -3.18
N SER A 81 -10.17 -10.90 -2.49
CA SER A 81 -9.28 -10.26 -1.52
C SER A 81 -8.32 -9.28 -2.18
N ILE A 82 -7.69 -9.67 -3.29
CA ILE A 82 -6.81 -8.78 -4.05
C ILE A 82 -7.57 -7.53 -4.51
N VAL A 83 -8.81 -7.69 -4.99
CA VAL A 83 -9.65 -6.57 -5.43
C VAL A 83 -10.00 -5.64 -4.26
N ALA A 84 -10.43 -6.17 -3.12
CA ALA A 84 -10.73 -5.36 -1.93
C ALA A 84 -9.50 -4.61 -1.41
N LEU A 85 -8.36 -5.31 -1.28
CA LEU A 85 -7.10 -4.73 -0.82
C LEU A 85 -6.55 -3.69 -1.80
N PHE A 86 -6.72 -3.92 -3.10
CA PHE A 86 -6.42 -2.95 -4.15
C PHE A 86 -7.21 -1.66 -3.91
N ILE A 87 -8.54 -1.73 -3.74
CA ILE A 87 -9.40 -0.56 -3.48
C ILE A 87 -8.90 0.22 -2.26
N TYR A 88 -8.59 -0.50 -1.17
CA TYR A 88 -8.10 0.11 0.06
C TYR A 88 -6.75 0.81 -0.10
N SER A 89 -5.86 0.25 -0.92
CA SER A 89 -4.53 0.81 -1.20
C SER A 89 -4.57 2.09 -2.02
N LEU A 90 -5.66 2.35 -2.76
CA LEU A 90 -5.75 3.47 -3.71
C LEU A 90 -5.67 4.81 -3.01
N LEU A 91 -6.51 5.07 -1.99
CA LEU A 91 -6.63 6.42 -1.43
C LEU A 91 -5.33 6.96 -0.82
N PRO A 92 -4.56 6.23 0.01
CA PRO A 92 -3.37 6.79 0.62
C PRO A 92 -2.30 7.09 -0.43
N ILE A 93 -2.15 6.23 -1.44
CA ILE A 93 -1.24 6.45 -2.58
C ILE A 93 -1.69 7.65 -3.40
N LEU A 94 -2.98 7.70 -3.76
CA LEU A 94 -3.57 8.77 -4.56
C LEU A 94 -3.44 10.12 -3.85
N ARG A 95 -3.84 10.18 -2.58
CA ARG A 95 -3.81 11.38 -1.74
C ARG A 95 -2.39 11.90 -1.60
N ASN A 96 -1.45 11.03 -1.26
CA ASN A 96 -0.06 11.45 -1.10
C ASN A 96 0.60 11.83 -2.42
N THR A 97 0.24 11.17 -3.52
CA THR A 97 0.72 11.58 -4.85
C THR A 97 0.22 12.98 -5.21
N TYR A 98 -1.08 13.23 -5.05
CA TYR A 98 -1.66 14.54 -5.29
C TYR A 98 -1.04 15.64 -4.42
N ILE A 99 -0.87 15.37 -3.11
CA ILE A 99 -0.24 16.30 -2.16
C ILE A 99 1.22 16.54 -2.52
N GLY A 100 1.97 15.47 -2.84
CA GLY A 100 3.39 15.54 -3.17
C GLY A 100 3.64 16.41 -4.38
N MET A 101 2.89 16.17 -5.46
CA MET A 101 2.98 16.94 -6.70
C MET A 101 2.61 18.42 -6.48
N ASN A 102 1.55 18.72 -5.73
CA ASN A 102 1.14 20.09 -5.46
C ASN A 102 2.08 20.85 -4.50
N LYS A 103 2.91 20.15 -3.73
CA LYS A 103 3.90 20.74 -2.83
C LYS A 103 5.24 21.05 -3.52
N VAL A 104 5.42 20.67 -4.78
CA VAL A 104 6.63 21.00 -5.55
C VAL A 104 6.74 22.53 -5.68
N ASN A 105 7.93 23.07 -5.43
CA ASN A 105 8.18 24.51 -5.49
C ASN A 105 7.92 25.05 -6.91
N LYS A 106 7.04 26.04 -7.04
CA LYS A 106 6.71 26.69 -8.32
C LYS A 106 7.94 27.27 -9.02
N ASN A 107 8.93 27.76 -8.27
CA ASN A 107 10.18 28.28 -8.84
C ASN A 107 10.97 27.19 -9.60
N LEU A 108 10.91 25.93 -9.16
CA LEU A 108 11.55 24.82 -9.88
C LEU A 108 10.81 24.51 -11.18
N ILE A 109 9.47 24.61 -11.16
CA ILE A 109 8.64 24.40 -12.34
C ILE A 109 8.86 25.53 -13.36
N ASP A 110 8.94 26.78 -12.91
CA ASP A 110 9.19 27.92 -13.80
C ASP A 110 10.63 27.93 -14.33
N ALA A 111 11.61 27.50 -13.53
CA ALA A 111 12.98 27.26 -14.01
C ALA A 111 13.01 26.17 -15.09
N ALA A 112 12.26 25.07 -14.91
CA ALA A 112 12.17 24.01 -15.92
C ALA A 112 11.58 24.53 -17.24
N LYS A 113 10.55 25.39 -17.18
CA LYS A 113 10.00 26.07 -18.36
C LYS A 113 11.02 27.02 -19.01
N GLY A 114 11.77 27.78 -18.21
CA GLY A 114 12.85 28.66 -18.68
C GLY A 114 13.98 27.93 -19.42
N LEU A 115 14.20 26.64 -19.10
CA LEU A 115 15.11 25.75 -19.79
C LEU A 115 14.50 25.07 -21.04
N GLY A 116 13.28 25.45 -21.44
CA GLY A 116 12.59 24.90 -22.61
C GLY A 116 11.98 23.52 -22.41
N MET A 117 11.82 23.05 -21.16
CA MET A 117 11.20 21.75 -20.91
C MET A 117 9.70 21.76 -21.25
N THR A 118 9.24 20.72 -21.94
CA THR A 118 7.80 20.44 -22.10
C THR A 118 7.16 20.07 -20.75
N THR A 119 5.83 20.17 -20.65
CA THR A 119 5.09 19.78 -19.44
C THR A 119 5.38 18.33 -19.03
N ALA A 120 5.47 17.40 -19.98
CA ALA A 120 5.82 16.01 -19.69
C ALA A 120 7.24 15.88 -19.13
N GLN A 121 8.22 16.59 -19.72
CA GLN A 121 9.59 16.60 -19.22
C GLN A 121 9.67 17.21 -17.81
N SER A 122 8.96 18.30 -17.53
CA SER A 122 8.85 18.88 -16.18
C SER A 122 8.30 17.88 -15.18
N ILE A 123 7.21 17.18 -15.54
CA ILE A 123 6.59 16.18 -14.66
C ILE A 123 7.58 15.07 -14.32
N PHE A 124 8.18 14.42 -15.33
CA PHE A 124 9.03 13.25 -15.11
C PHE A 124 10.41 13.58 -14.54
N LYS A 125 10.99 14.73 -14.88
CA LYS A 125 12.37 15.09 -14.50
C LYS A 125 12.47 16.01 -13.30
N VAL A 126 11.40 16.72 -12.94
CA VAL A 126 11.41 17.71 -11.85
C VAL A 126 10.33 17.40 -10.81
N GLU A 127 9.06 17.40 -11.22
CA GLU A 127 7.95 17.31 -10.25
C GLU A 127 7.90 15.95 -9.55
N ILE A 128 7.93 14.83 -10.30
CA ILE A 128 7.88 13.48 -9.73
C ILE A 128 9.07 13.21 -8.79
N PRO A 129 10.35 13.46 -9.18
CA PRO A 129 11.47 13.29 -8.26
C PRO A 129 11.32 14.11 -6.98
N MET A 130 10.88 15.37 -7.07
CA MET A 130 10.70 16.23 -5.90
C MET A 130 9.50 15.81 -5.02
N ALA A 131 8.46 15.22 -5.63
CA ALA A 131 7.29 14.69 -4.92
C ALA A 131 7.51 13.27 -4.35
N MET A 132 8.58 12.58 -4.77
CA MET A 132 8.84 11.17 -4.48
C MET A 132 8.78 10.80 -2.98
N PRO A 133 9.33 11.59 -2.03
CA PRO A 133 9.24 11.27 -0.61
C PRO A 133 7.78 11.13 -0.13
N ILE A 134 6.92 12.03 -0.60
CA ILE A 134 5.52 12.05 -0.21
C ILE A 134 4.77 10.92 -0.91
N ILE A 135 5.01 10.69 -2.21
CA ILE A 135 4.45 9.54 -2.95
C ILE A 135 4.79 8.24 -2.22
N MET A 136 6.06 8.03 -1.87
CA MET A 136 6.54 6.84 -1.17
C MET A 136 5.96 6.72 0.24
N ALA A 137 5.73 7.82 0.96
CA ALA A 137 5.01 7.77 2.24
C ALA A 137 3.59 7.20 2.08
N GLY A 138 2.89 7.55 0.99
CA GLY A 138 1.59 6.95 0.66
C GLY A 138 1.69 5.46 0.34
N VAL A 139 2.69 5.06 -0.45
CA VAL A 139 2.95 3.65 -0.79
C VAL A 139 3.25 2.82 0.46
N ARG A 140 4.08 3.33 1.37
CA ARG A 140 4.46 2.69 2.63
C ARG A 140 3.26 2.50 3.54
N LEU A 141 2.44 3.54 3.70
CA LEU A 141 1.21 3.46 4.48
C LEU A 141 0.25 2.40 3.90
N SER A 142 0.03 2.42 2.58
CA SER A 142 -0.79 1.40 1.91
C SER A 142 -0.22 0.00 2.05
N ALA A 143 1.10 -0.18 2.00
CA ALA A 143 1.73 -1.49 2.17
C ALA A 143 1.44 -2.09 3.56
N VAL A 144 1.58 -1.28 4.61
CA VAL A 144 1.26 -1.70 5.98
C VAL A 144 -0.22 -2.06 6.12
N TYR A 145 -1.11 -1.25 5.56
CA TYR A 145 -2.56 -1.52 5.58
C TYR A 145 -2.92 -2.79 4.83
N VAL A 146 -2.38 -2.99 3.62
CA VAL A 146 -2.66 -4.18 2.80
C VAL A 146 -2.14 -5.45 3.46
N ILE A 147 -0.93 -5.44 4.06
CA ILE A 147 -0.41 -6.61 4.80
C ILE A 147 -1.26 -6.90 6.04
N SER A 148 -1.71 -5.86 6.74
CA SER A 148 -2.54 -6.01 7.94
C SER A 148 -3.92 -6.57 7.57
N TRP A 149 -4.62 -5.98 6.60
CA TRP A 149 -5.96 -6.39 6.21
C TRP A 149 -6.00 -7.69 5.39
N SER A 150 -4.92 -8.06 4.71
CA SER A 150 -4.86 -9.38 4.06
C SER A 150 -4.91 -10.53 5.07
N THR A 151 -4.58 -10.30 6.36
CA THR A 151 -4.86 -11.32 7.39
C THR A 151 -6.34 -11.59 7.55
N LEU A 152 -7.22 -10.60 7.35
CA LEU A 152 -8.67 -10.79 7.41
C LEU A 152 -9.18 -11.53 6.17
N ALA A 153 -8.45 -11.48 5.07
CA ALA A 153 -8.83 -12.11 3.82
C ALA A 153 -8.81 -13.64 3.88
N SER A 154 -8.06 -14.26 4.80
CA SER A 154 -8.13 -15.70 5.05
C SER A 154 -9.55 -16.15 5.41
N TYR A 155 -10.32 -15.29 6.09
CA TYR A 155 -11.72 -15.56 6.46
C TYR A 155 -12.63 -15.77 5.25
N ILE A 156 -12.26 -15.21 4.09
CA ILE A 156 -12.97 -15.38 2.81
C ILE A 156 -12.22 -16.32 1.85
N GLY A 157 -11.35 -17.19 2.39
CA GLY A 157 -10.67 -18.24 1.64
C GLY A 157 -9.45 -17.79 0.84
N ALA A 158 -8.89 -16.61 1.10
CA ALA A 158 -7.68 -16.14 0.41
C ALA A 158 -6.43 -16.94 0.78
N GLY A 159 -6.43 -17.57 1.96
CA GLY A 159 -5.24 -18.17 2.57
C GLY A 159 -4.37 -17.12 3.24
N GLY A 160 -3.09 -17.46 3.45
CA GLY A 160 -2.15 -16.60 4.15
C GLY A 160 -2.07 -16.84 5.65
N LEU A 161 -1.27 -16.02 6.34
CA LEU A 161 -0.99 -16.18 7.77
C LEU A 161 -2.21 -15.96 8.67
N GLY A 162 -3.25 -15.33 8.12
CA GLY A 162 -4.54 -15.19 8.78
C GLY A 162 -5.22 -16.54 9.09
N ASP A 163 -4.90 -17.61 8.36
CA ASP A 163 -5.45 -18.95 8.61
C ASP A 163 -5.09 -19.42 10.03
N PHE A 164 -3.84 -19.22 10.45
CA PHE A 164 -3.40 -19.57 11.81
C PHE A 164 -4.11 -18.73 12.87
N ILE A 165 -4.35 -17.45 12.61
CA ILE A 165 -5.01 -16.55 13.54
C ILE A 165 -6.45 -16.99 13.76
N PHE A 166 -7.23 -17.18 12.69
CA PHE A 166 -8.64 -17.57 12.82
C PHE A 166 -8.82 -19.00 13.29
N ASN A 167 -7.99 -19.95 12.84
CA ASN A 167 -8.01 -21.31 13.39
C ASN A 167 -7.68 -21.31 14.88
N GLY A 168 -6.70 -20.50 15.30
CA GLY A 168 -6.38 -20.32 16.71
C GLY A 168 -7.51 -19.72 17.53
N LEU A 169 -8.25 -18.74 16.97
CA LEU A 169 -9.44 -18.18 17.60
C LEU A 169 -10.55 -19.22 17.73
N ASN A 170 -10.84 -19.96 16.66
CA ASN A 170 -11.89 -20.99 16.64
C ASN A 170 -11.59 -22.17 17.58
N LEU A 171 -10.31 -22.53 17.71
CA LEU A 171 -9.85 -23.63 18.57
C LEU A 171 -9.46 -23.18 19.98
N TYR A 172 -9.62 -21.89 20.31
CA TYR A 172 -9.13 -21.30 21.56
C TYR A 172 -7.66 -21.66 21.87
N ASN A 173 -6.81 -21.68 20.84
CA ASN A 173 -5.41 -22.08 20.93
C ASN A 173 -4.49 -20.85 20.79
N PRO A 174 -3.90 -20.34 21.90
CA PRO A 174 -3.04 -19.17 21.87
C PRO A 174 -1.76 -19.36 21.02
N ALA A 175 -1.25 -20.60 20.90
CA ALA A 175 -0.05 -20.86 20.13
C ALA A 175 -0.27 -20.61 18.64
N LEU A 176 -1.44 -20.97 18.09
CA LEU A 176 -1.83 -20.69 16.71
C LEU A 176 -2.04 -19.18 16.47
N ILE A 177 -2.73 -18.50 17.40
CA ILE A 177 -2.97 -17.05 17.32
C ILE A 177 -1.64 -16.29 17.27
N ILE A 178 -0.73 -16.57 18.20
CA ILE A 178 0.59 -15.95 18.27
C ILE A 178 1.44 -16.36 17.05
N GLY A 179 1.36 -17.63 16.64
CA GLY A 179 2.07 -18.20 15.50
C GLY A 179 1.71 -17.55 14.16
N GLY A 180 0.48 -17.04 13.99
CA GLY A 180 0.11 -16.23 12.83
C GLY A 180 0.41 -14.73 13.03
N THR A 181 0.14 -14.18 14.22
CA THR A 181 0.23 -12.73 14.48
C THR A 181 1.67 -12.21 14.47
N ILE A 182 2.62 -12.93 15.05
CA ILE A 182 4.03 -12.50 15.09
C ILE A 182 4.62 -12.41 13.67
N PRO A 183 4.55 -13.46 12.82
CA PRO A 183 5.06 -13.39 11.46
C PRO A 183 4.42 -12.29 10.61
N VAL A 184 3.10 -12.06 10.74
CA VAL A 184 2.43 -10.94 10.05
C VAL A 184 3.01 -9.60 10.49
N SER A 185 3.17 -9.40 11.80
CA SER A 185 3.70 -8.15 12.36
C SER A 185 5.13 -7.89 11.88
N ILE A 186 5.96 -8.93 11.89
CA ILE A 186 7.34 -8.88 11.35
C ILE A 186 7.30 -8.54 9.86
N LEU A 187 6.42 -9.17 9.08
CA LEU A 187 6.29 -8.92 7.65
C LEU A 187 5.90 -7.46 7.35
N ALA A 188 4.97 -6.89 8.12
CA ALA A 188 4.55 -5.50 7.97
C ALA A 188 5.69 -4.53 8.27
N ILE A 189 6.39 -4.72 9.40
CA ILE A 189 7.54 -3.89 9.81
C ILE A 189 8.67 -4.00 8.79
N LEU A 190 9.00 -5.23 8.37
CA LEU A 190 10.05 -5.47 7.38
C LEU A 190 9.71 -4.81 6.05
N THR A 191 8.46 -4.91 5.60
CA THR A 191 8.02 -4.28 4.35
C THR A 191 8.13 -2.76 4.43
N ASP A 192 7.65 -2.13 5.52
CA ASP A 192 7.79 -0.69 5.69
C ASP A 192 9.26 -0.24 5.71
N TYR A 193 10.11 -0.98 6.43
CA TYR A 193 11.54 -0.72 6.49
C TYR A 193 12.22 -0.82 5.12
N LEU A 194 11.93 -1.87 4.34
CA LEU A 194 12.49 -2.07 3.01
C LEU A 194 12.03 -0.98 2.03
N LEU A 195 10.75 -0.62 2.08
CA LEU A 195 10.22 0.48 1.27
C LEU A 195 10.80 1.84 1.69
N GLY A 196 11.05 2.07 2.99
CA GLY A 196 11.74 3.26 3.49
C GLY A 196 13.20 3.34 3.05
N LYS A 197 13.91 2.20 2.93
CA LYS A 197 15.23 2.15 2.29
C LYS A 197 15.16 2.48 0.81
N PHE A 198 14.14 1.99 0.11
CA PHE A 198 13.92 2.30 -1.30
C PHE A 198 13.60 3.78 -1.51
N GLU A 199 12.74 4.36 -0.68
CA GLU A 199 12.40 5.79 -0.66
C GLU A 199 13.65 6.68 -0.60
N LYS A 200 14.61 6.36 0.27
CA LYS A 200 15.88 7.11 0.37
C LYS A 200 16.71 7.07 -0.92
N LYS A 201 16.62 5.99 -1.71
CA LYS A 201 17.34 5.87 -2.99
C LYS A 201 16.67 6.67 -4.11
N VAL A 202 15.34 6.75 -4.10
CA VAL A 202 14.56 7.45 -5.14
C VAL A 202 14.32 8.93 -4.82
N THR A 203 14.55 9.34 -3.57
CA THR A 203 14.46 10.73 -3.14
C THR A 203 15.70 11.51 -3.59
N PRO A 204 15.56 12.61 -4.35
CA PRO A 204 16.68 13.46 -4.71
C PRO A 204 17.29 14.10 -3.45
N VAL A 205 18.63 14.06 -3.34
CA VAL A 205 19.35 14.71 -2.25
C VAL A 205 19.33 16.21 -2.49
N THR A 206 18.46 16.94 -1.81
CA THR A 206 18.57 18.39 -1.69
C THR A 206 19.76 18.69 -0.78
N LYS A 207 20.93 18.95 -1.37
CA LYS A 207 22.01 19.64 -0.65
C LYS A 207 21.56 21.07 -0.41
N SER A 208 20.76 21.31 0.64
CA SER A 208 20.60 22.65 1.17
C SER A 208 21.92 23.02 1.86
N GLY A 209 22.82 23.67 1.12
CA GLY A 209 23.98 24.30 1.70
C GLY A 209 23.56 25.42 2.63
N VAL A 210 23.56 25.15 3.93
CA VAL A 210 24.02 26.10 4.96
C VAL A 210 24.73 25.25 6.01
N LYS A 211 26.05 25.11 5.86
CA LYS A 211 26.89 24.88 7.03
C LYS A 211 26.71 26.12 7.92
N LYS A 212 26.16 25.94 9.11
CA LYS A 212 26.44 26.86 10.22
C LYS A 212 27.77 26.43 10.85
#